data_AF-A0A4Q1C628-F1
#
_entry.id   AF-A0A4Q1C628-F1
#
_cell.length_a   1.000
_cell.length_b   1.000
_cell.length_c   1.000
_cell.angle_alpha   90.00
_cell.angle_beta   90.00
_cell.angle_gamma   90.00
#
_symmetry.space_group_name_H-M   'P 1'
#
loop_
_entity.id
_entity.type
_entity.pdbx_description
1 polymer ?
#
loop_
_entity_poly.entity_id
_entity_poly.type
_entity_poly.pdbx_seq_one_letter_code
_entity_poly.pdbx_strand_id
1 'polypeptide(L)'
;MSKSLGNYIGISEPAIDIVTKTMKVDDALMWRWIELLSFDISQAEAAQLREQVASGGLNPRVVKLRLARELATRFHDAAAAEQAIAGWEAAVTGQGDITQLPLQDVAIPAEGLRIAA
;
A
#
# COMPACT_ATOMS: atom_id res chain seq x y z
N MET A 1 14.40 -11.36 -8.41
CA MET A 1 13.14 -10.76 -8.87
C MET A 1 13.04 -10.99 -10.37
N SER A 2 12.00 -11.69 -10.85
CA SER A 2 11.84 -12.01 -12.29
C SER A 2 10.49 -11.50 -12.78
N LYS A 3 10.49 -10.83 -13.95
CA LYS A 3 9.26 -10.43 -14.65
C LYS A 3 8.41 -11.64 -15.02
N SER A 4 9.03 -12.78 -15.35
CA SER A 4 8.32 -14.02 -15.70
C SER A 4 7.66 -14.70 -14.50
N LEU A 5 8.12 -14.40 -13.28
CA LEU A 5 7.60 -15.00 -12.04
C LEU A 5 6.61 -14.07 -11.32
N GLY A 6 6.24 -12.92 -11.92
CA GLY A 6 5.35 -11.93 -11.31
C GLY A 6 5.93 -11.20 -10.08
N ASN A 7 7.16 -11.54 -9.68
CA ASN A 7 7.80 -11.04 -8.45
C ASN A 7 8.73 -9.87 -8.80
N TYR A 8 8.14 -8.75 -9.22
CA TYR A 8 8.84 -7.50 -9.52
C TYR A 8 7.97 -6.28 -9.21
N ILE A 9 8.62 -5.15 -8.92
CA ILE A 9 8.01 -3.82 -8.88
C ILE A 9 8.61 -3.01 -10.01
N GLY A 10 7.80 -2.64 -10.99
CA GLY A 10 8.21 -1.73 -12.06
C GLY A 10 8.25 -0.29 -11.56
N ILE A 11 9.28 0.45 -11.95
CA ILE A 11 9.43 1.87 -11.58
C ILE A 11 8.35 2.77 -12.19
N SER A 12 7.75 2.36 -13.31
CA SER A 12 6.68 3.09 -14.00
C SER A 12 5.28 2.57 -13.64
N GLU A 13 5.17 1.71 -12.62
CA GLU A 13 3.87 1.23 -12.15
C GLU A 13 3.15 2.32 -11.35
N PRO A 14 1.81 2.33 -11.32
CA PRO A 14 1.05 3.19 -10.43
C PRO A 14 1.54 3.13 -8.98
N ALA A 15 1.49 4.25 -8.25
CA ALA A 15 1.92 4.30 -6.85
C ALA A 15 1.23 3.24 -5.97
N ILE A 16 -0.06 2.99 -6.20
CA ILE A 16 -0.83 1.93 -5.50
C ILE A 16 -0.27 0.53 -5.74
N ASP A 17 0.25 0.24 -6.93
CA ASP A 17 0.84 -1.06 -7.24
C ASP A 17 2.20 -1.21 -6.56
N ILE A 18 3.01 -0.16 -6.53
CA ILE A 18 4.29 -0.12 -5.79
C ILE A 18 4.04 -0.39 -4.30
N VAL A 19 3.06 0.29 -3.70
CA VAL A 19 2.68 0.08 -2.30
C VAL A 19 2.21 -1.35 -2.09
N THR A 20 1.22 -1.80 -2.86
CA THR A 20 0.61 -3.13 -2.72
C THR A 20 1.64 -4.25 -2.86
N LYS A 21 2.55 -4.15 -3.83
CA LYS A 21 3.60 -5.16 -4.04
C LYS A 21 4.66 -5.13 -2.95
N THR A 22 5.05 -3.94 -2.46
CA THR A 22 5.95 -3.83 -1.29
C THR A 22 5.33 -4.49 -0.06
N MET A 23 4.02 -4.32 0.16
CA MET A 23 3.31 -4.94 1.28
C MET A 23 3.21 -6.47 1.19
N LYS A 24 3.32 -7.04 -0.02
CA LYS A 24 3.32 -8.49 -0.27
C LYS A 24 4.70 -9.16 -0.09
N VAL A 25 5.76 -8.38 0.09
CA VAL A 25 7.10 -8.91 0.35
C VAL A 25 7.13 -9.61 1.71
N ASP A 26 7.77 -10.78 1.78
CA ASP A 26 7.99 -11.50 3.03
C ASP A 26 8.76 -10.65 4.05
N ASP A 27 8.40 -10.75 5.33
CA ASP A 27 9.01 -9.96 6.41
C ASP A 27 10.53 -10.13 6.48
N ALA A 28 11.03 -11.33 6.23
CA ALA A 28 12.46 -11.60 6.21
C ALA A 28 13.17 -10.90 5.02
N LEU A 29 12.51 -10.87 3.86
CA LEU A 29 13.06 -10.27 2.65
C LEU A 29 13.01 -8.73 2.69
N MET A 30 12.05 -8.14 3.42
CA MET A 30 11.93 -6.69 3.56
C MET A 30 13.22 -6.04 4.09
N TRP A 31 13.94 -6.71 5.00
CA TRP A 31 15.19 -6.18 5.57
C TRP A 31 16.27 -6.01 4.50
N ARG A 32 16.36 -6.98 3.58
CA ARG A 32 17.30 -6.87 2.46
C ARG A 32 16.90 -5.77 1.49
N TRP A 33 15.60 -5.51 1.34
CA TRP A 33 15.12 -4.39 0.54
C TRP A 33 15.41 -3.05 1.20
N ILE A 34 15.23 -2.94 2.51
CA ILE A 34 15.60 -1.73 3.27
C ILE A 34 17.08 -1.44 3.06
N GLU A 35 17.94 -2.43 3.27
CA GLU A 35 19.39 -2.28 3.10
C GLU A 35 19.80 -1.81 1.70
N LEU A 36 19.14 -2.34 0.65
CA LEU A 36 19.55 -2.08 -0.73
C LEU A 36 18.85 -0.88 -1.36
N LEU A 37 17.64 -0.55 -0.91
CA LEU A 37 16.76 0.40 -1.58
C LEU A 37 16.45 1.62 -0.74
N SER A 38 16.43 1.53 0.59
CA SER A 38 16.03 2.66 1.44
C SER A 38 17.14 3.69 1.56
N PHE A 39 16.78 4.95 1.39
CA PHE A 39 17.57 6.14 1.66
C PHE A 39 17.16 6.79 2.99
N ASP A 40 15.94 6.51 3.47
CA ASP A 40 15.41 7.08 4.71
C ASP A 40 15.73 6.22 5.94
N ILE A 41 15.69 4.89 5.82
CA ILE A 41 15.95 3.97 6.92
C ILE A 41 17.44 3.59 6.88
N SER A 42 18.21 4.15 7.81
CA SER A 42 19.64 3.82 7.94
C SER A 42 19.86 2.37 8.38
N GLN A 43 21.05 1.82 8.12
CA GLN A 43 21.42 0.47 8.58
C GLN A 43 21.36 0.30 10.11
N ALA A 44 21.73 1.35 10.85
CA ALA A 44 21.66 1.34 12.31
C ALA A 44 20.20 1.31 12.79
N GLU A 45 19.33 2.09 12.16
CA GLU A 45 17.90 2.08 12.47
C GLU A 45 17.25 0.74 12.06
N ALA A 46 17.59 0.19 10.90
CA ALA A 46 17.09 -1.09 10.44
C ALA A 46 17.41 -2.23 11.43
N ALA A 47 18.60 -2.21 12.04
CA ALA A 47 18.95 -3.16 13.10
C ALA A 47 18.04 -3.03 14.34
N GLN A 48 17.78 -1.80 14.79
CA GLN A 48 16.89 -1.54 15.92
C GLN A 48 15.44 -1.93 15.63
N LEU A 49 14.92 -1.59 14.44
CA LEU A 49 13.58 -1.98 14.00
C LEU A 49 13.44 -3.49 13.93
N ARG A 50 14.48 -4.20 13.48
CA ARG A 50 14.48 -5.66 13.42
C ARG A 50 14.39 -6.29 14.80
N GLU A 51 15.08 -5.74 15.80
CA GLU A 51 14.97 -6.18 17.19
C GLU A 51 13.57 -5.94 17.76
N GLN A 52 12.99 -4.77 17.52
CA GLN A 52 11.63 -4.44 17.97
C GLN A 52 10.57 -5.35 17.34
N VAL A 53 10.74 -5.70 16.06
CA VAL A 53 9.88 -6.66 15.37
C VAL A 53 10.06 -8.07 15.95
N ALA A 54 11.31 -8.50 16.18
CA ALA A 54 11.62 -9.83 16.73
C ALA A 54 11.10 -10.00 18.18
N SER A 55 11.09 -8.92 18.97
CA SER A 55 10.56 -8.93 20.33
C SER A 55 9.03 -8.78 20.39
N GLY A 56 8.35 -8.62 19.26
CA GLY A 56 6.90 -8.38 19.18
C GLY A 56 6.46 -6.97 19.58
N GLY A 57 7.40 -6.04 19.80
CA GLY A 57 7.12 -4.65 20.16
C GLY A 57 6.68 -3.78 18.98
N LEU A 58 6.95 -4.22 17.74
CA LEU A 58 6.57 -3.53 16.52
C LEU A 58 6.00 -4.50 15.49
N ASN A 59 4.86 -4.16 14.89
CA ASN A 59 4.30 -4.95 13.80
C ASN A 59 5.14 -4.72 12.51
N PRO A 60 5.62 -5.78 11.83
CA PRO A 60 6.41 -5.66 10.60
C PRO A 60 5.70 -4.87 9.49
N ARG A 61 4.36 -4.86 9.48
CA ARG A 61 3.55 -4.04 8.56
C ARG A 61 3.92 -2.55 8.64
N VAL A 62 4.22 -2.03 9.83
CA VAL A 62 4.58 -0.61 10.01
C VAL A 62 5.87 -0.31 9.27
N VAL A 63 6.86 -1.20 9.36
CA VAL A 63 8.15 -1.07 8.67
C VAL A 63 7.96 -1.17 7.16
N LYS A 64 7.16 -2.13 6.68
CA LYS A 64 6.84 -2.24 5.25
C LYS A 64 6.14 -1.00 4.71
N LEU A 65 5.21 -0.41 5.46
CA LEU A 65 4.51 0.81 5.04
C LEU A 65 5.46 2.00 4.91
N ARG A 66 6.47 2.10 5.79
CA ARG A 66 7.54 3.10 5.65
C ARG A 66 8.31 2.92 4.35
N LEU A 67 8.76 1.69 4.07
CA LEU A 67 9.46 1.38 2.82
C LEU A 67 8.56 1.60 1.59
N ALA A 68 7.30 1.21 1.65
CA ALA A 68 6.33 1.37 0.57
C ALA A 68 6.09 2.84 0.23
N ARG A 69 5.91 3.68 1.26
CA ARG A 69 5.78 5.14 1.12
C ARG A 69 7.00 5.74 0.45
N GLU A 70 8.20 5.34 0.89
CA GLU A 70 9.46 5.83 0.32
C GLU A 70 9.59 5.45 -1.16
N LEU A 71 9.37 4.17 -1.49
CA LEU A 71 9.46 3.69 -2.87
C LEU A 71 8.42 4.37 -3.77
N ALA A 72 7.18 4.53 -3.30
CA ALA A 72 6.13 5.22 -4.05
C ALA A 72 6.47 6.70 -4.25
N THR A 73 6.99 7.39 -3.22
CA THR A 73 7.40 8.80 -3.30
C THR A 73 8.53 8.98 -4.31
N ARG A 74 9.51 8.07 -4.31
CA ARG A 74 10.69 8.16 -5.17
C ARG A 74 10.37 8.08 -6.66
N PHE A 75 9.39 7.27 -7.03
CA PHE A 75 9.03 7.04 -8.45
C PHE A 75 7.78 7.80 -8.90
N HIS A 76 7.10 8.49 -7.97
CA HIS A 76 5.99 9.40 -8.23
C HIS A 76 6.24 10.70 -7.47
N ASP A 77 5.42 10.99 -6.46
CA ASP A 77 5.57 12.11 -5.55
C ASP A 77 4.95 11.76 -4.18
N ALA A 78 5.12 12.65 -3.20
CA ALA A 78 4.63 12.44 -1.84
C ALA A 78 3.09 12.37 -1.77
N ALA A 79 2.37 13.15 -2.58
CA ALA A 79 0.91 13.17 -2.55
C ALA A 79 0.33 11.86 -3.09
N ALA A 80 0.87 11.36 -4.20
CA ALA A 80 0.53 10.07 -4.78
C ALA A 80 0.85 8.91 -3.83
N ALA A 81 1.98 8.98 -3.11
CA ALA A 81 2.35 7.98 -2.12
C ALA A 81 1.37 7.94 -0.95
N GLU A 82 1.00 9.07 -0.35
CA GLU A 82 0.02 9.09 0.74
C GLU A 82 -1.37 8.64 0.28
N GLN A 83 -1.80 9.06 -0.92
CA GLN A 83 -3.07 8.58 -1.49
C GLN A 83 -3.06 7.05 -1.70
N ALA A 84 -1.95 6.51 -2.19
CA ALA A 84 -1.79 5.07 -2.37
C ALA A 84 -1.79 4.31 -1.03
N ILE A 85 -1.12 4.83 0.00
CA ILE A 85 -1.10 4.24 1.35
C ILE A 85 -2.51 4.26 1.95
N ALA A 86 -3.21 5.40 1.90
CA ALA A 86 -4.58 5.51 2.42
C ALA A 86 -5.55 4.57 1.68
N GLY A 87 -5.44 4.48 0.35
CA GLY A 87 -6.23 3.54 -0.45
C GLY A 87 -5.95 2.08 -0.10
N TRP A 88 -4.68 1.73 0.10
CA TRP A 88 -4.29 0.39 0.54
C TRP A 88 -4.82 0.07 1.94
N GLU A 89 -4.72 1.01 2.89
CA GLU A 89 -5.25 0.87 4.26
C GLU A 89 -6.77 0.68 4.27
N ALA A 90 -7.51 1.47 3.50
CA ALA A 90 -8.95 1.32 3.36
C ALA A 90 -9.35 -0.05 2.78
N ALA A 91 -8.58 -0.54 1.80
CA ALA A 91 -8.82 -1.85 1.19
C ALA A 91 -8.57 -3.00 2.18
N VAL A 92 -7.49 -2.96 2.97
CA VAL A 92 -7.17 -4.05 3.91
C VAL A 92 -7.97 -4.01 5.22
N THR A 93 -8.53 -2.86 5.58
CA THR A 93 -9.40 -2.70 6.76
C THR A 93 -10.88 -2.92 6.45
N GLY A 94 -11.25 -3.07 5.18
CA GLY A 94 -12.64 -3.25 4.74
C GLY A 94 -13.44 -1.94 4.63
N GLN A 95 -12.82 -0.78 4.85
CA GLN A 95 -13.48 0.52 4.67
C GLN A 95 -13.77 0.84 3.19
N GLY A 96 -13.17 0.11 2.26
CA GLY A 96 -13.46 0.16 0.82
C GLY A 96 -14.47 -0.88 0.33
N ASP A 97 -15.11 -1.64 1.23
CA ASP A 97 -16.09 -2.65 0.85
C ASP A 97 -17.40 -1.99 0.37
N ILE A 98 -17.57 -1.91 -0.95
CA ILE A 98 -18.77 -1.39 -1.59
C ILE A 98 -20.05 -2.16 -1.20
N THR A 99 -19.93 -3.38 -0.68
CA THR A 99 -21.09 -4.15 -0.18
C THR A 99 -21.63 -3.61 1.14
N GLN A 100 -20.86 -2.76 1.83
CA GLN A 100 -21.27 -2.10 3.08
C GLN A 100 -21.81 -0.67 2.85
N LEU A 101 -21.82 -0.17 1.62
CA LEU A 101 -22.44 1.12 1.31
C LEU A 101 -23.96 1.01 1.51
N PRO A 102 -24.61 2.01 2.13
CA PRO A 102 -26.06 2.01 2.28
C PRO A 102 -26.71 2.02 0.89
N LEU A 103 -27.51 1.00 0.61
CA LEU A 103 -28.34 0.96 -0.60
C LEU A 103 -29.43 2.02 -0.48
N GLN A 104 -29.58 2.85 -1.50
CA GLN A 104 -30.64 3.84 -1.58
C GLN A 104 -31.68 3.37 -2.60
N ASP A 105 -32.87 3.01 -2.11
CA ASP A 105 -34.00 2.71 -2.98
C ASP A 105 -34.54 4.01 -3.59
N VAL A 106 -34.58 4.07 -4.93
CA VAL A 106 -35.16 5.17 -5.68
C VAL A 106 -36.48 4.69 -6.28
N ALA A 107 -37.60 5.24 -5.81
CA ALA A 107 -38.91 4.96 -6.38
C ALA A 107 -39.03 5.60 -7.76
N ILE A 108 -39.28 4.79 -8.79
CA ILE A 108 -39.46 5.26 -10.17
C ILE A 108 -40.95 5.53 -10.40
N PRO A 109 -41.35 6.79 -10.70
CA PRO A 109 -42.74 7.11 -11.02
C PRO A 109 -43.10 6.62 -12.44
N ALA A 110 -44.39 6.55 -12.76
CA ALA A 110 -44.88 6.00 -14.04
C ALA A 110 -44.40 6.80 -15.26
N GLU A 111 -44.15 8.10 -15.08
CA GLU A 111 -43.58 9.02 -16.05
C GLU A 111 -42.06 8.86 -16.26
N GLY A 112 -41.40 8.02 -15.46
CA GLY A 112 -39.96 7.76 -15.49
C GLY A 112 -39.11 8.83 -14.80
N LEU A 113 -37.83 8.52 -14.58
CA LEU A 113 -36.82 9.43 -14.05
C LEU A 113 -35.90 9.91 -15.17
N ARG A 114 -35.72 11.23 -15.30
CA ARG A 114 -34.68 11.79 -16.16
C ARG A 114 -33.36 11.75 -15.41
N ILE A 115 -32.40 11.01 -15.94
CA ILE A 115 -31.01 11.04 -15.47
C ILE A 115 -30.33 12.17 -16.25
N ALA A 116 -29.75 13.14 -15.54
CA ALA A 116 -28.89 14.14 -16.16
C ALA A 116 -27.60 13.45 -16.61
N ALA A 117 -27.27 13.58 -17.89
CA ALA A 117 -25.97 13.19 -18.44
C ALA A 117 -24.90 14.23 -18.07
#